data_AF-A0A3D1BEM8-F1
#
_entry.id   AF-A0A3D1BEM8-F1
#
_cell.length_a   1.000
_cell.length_b   1.000
_cell.length_c   1.000
_cell.angle_alpha   90.00
_cell.angle_beta   90.00
_cell.angle_gamma   90.00
#
_symmetry.space_group_name_H-M   'P 1'
#
loop_
_entity.id
_entity.type
_entity.pdbx_description
1 polymer ?
#
loop_
_entity_poly.entity_id
_entity_poly.type
_entity_poly.pdbx_seq_one_letter_code
_entity_poly.pdbx_strand_id
1 'polypeptide(L)'
;KLTAEDIYSINHSSLKDAVVHFNGGCTAEMVSAEGLLLTNHHCGYGQIQQHSTVDNDLLTDGFWAMTRAEELPNPDLTCTFIDRIEDVTERLLTACEGLE
;
A
#
# COMPACT_ATOMS: atom_id res chain seq x y z
N LYS A 1 11.56 -11.69 21.37
CA LYS A 1 12.13 -10.52 20.65
C LYS A 1 12.25 -10.90 19.18
N LEU A 2 12.05 -9.96 18.25
CA LEU A 2 12.14 -10.19 16.80
C LEU A 2 13.60 -10.35 16.34
N THR A 3 13.78 -11.11 15.25
CA THR A 3 15.03 -11.31 14.51
C THR A 3 15.01 -10.51 13.19
N ALA A 4 16.13 -10.51 12.46
CA ALA A 4 16.17 -9.88 11.13
C ALA A 4 15.30 -10.61 10.10
N GLU A 5 15.24 -11.94 10.16
CA GLU A 5 14.43 -12.77 9.25
C GLU A 5 12.92 -12.58 9.51
N ASP A 6 12.52 -12.26 10.74
CA ASP A 6 11.14 -11.89 11.04
C ASP A 6 10.75 -10.56 10.35
N ILE A 7 11.72 -9.68 10.09
CA ILE A 7 11.50 -8.39 9.42
C ILE A 7 11.50 -8.58 7.90
N TYR A 8 12.55 -9.17 7.35
CA TYR A 8 12.73 -9.39 5.91
C TYR A 8 13.28 -10.79 5.63
N SER A 9 12.56 -11.55 4.81
CA SER A 9 13.02 -12.83 4.26
C SER A 9 12.53 -12.98 2.83
N ILE A 10 13.36 -13.61 1.98
CA ILE A 10 12.97 -14.04 0.63
C ILE A 10 12.54 -15.51 0.60
N ASN A 11 12.78 -16.25 1.69
CA ASN A 11 12.60 -17.69 1.75
C ASN A 11 11.30 -18.11 2.44
N HIS A 12 10.73 -17.21 3.25
CA HIS A 12 9.46 -17.41 3.95
C HIS A 12 8.79 -16.06 4.18
N SER A 13 7.54 -16.08 4.63
CA SER A 13 6.81 -14.86 4.97
C SER A 13 7.51 -14.08 6.08
N SER A 14 7.52 -12.75 5.99
CA SER A 14 8.06 -11.85 7.02
C SER A 14 7.22 -10.58 7.15
N LEU A 15 7.58 -9.66 8.06
CA LEU A 15 6.84 -8.40 8.24
C LEU A 15 6.73 -7.57 6.96
N LYS A 16 7.69 -7.68 6.02
CA LYS A 16 7.63 -6.98 4.73
C LYS A 16 6.31 -7.25 3.98
N ASP A 17 5.77 -8.46 4.10
CA ASP A 17 4.60 -8.89 3.32
C ASP A 17 3.31 -8.23 3.83
N ALA A 18 3.34 -7.65 5.03
CA ALA A 18 2.24 -6.89 5.60
C ALA A 18 2.39 -5.38 5.37
N VAL A 19 3.54 -4.88 4.90
CA VAL A 19 3.79 -3.44 4.69
C VAL A 19 3.63 -3.09 3.22
N VAL A 20 2.77 -2.13 2.93
CA VAL A 20 2.27 -1.85 1.59
C VAL A 20 2.61 -0.42 1.19
N HIS A 21 3.07 -0.25 -0.05
CA HIS A 21 3.18 1.07 -0.68
C HIS A 21 1.79 1.46 -1.22
N PHE A 22 1.16 2.43 -0.56
CA PHE A 22 -0.20 2.86 -0.85
C PHE A 22 -0.20 4.03 -1.83
N ASN A 23 -0.81 3.81 -2.99
CA ASN A 23 -1.05 4.80 -4.04
C ASN A 23 0.20 5.61 -4.49
N GLY A 24 1.39 5.01 -4.44
CA GLY A 24 2.63 5.65 -4.87
C GLY A 24 3.20 6.72 -3.94
N GLY A 25 2.50 7.13 -2.87
CA GLY A 25 2.93 8.24 -2.00
C GLY A 25 2.82 7.99 -0.49
N CYS A 26 2.13 6.94 -0.06
CA CYS A 26 1.90 6.64 1.35
C CYS A 26 2.34 5.21 1.72
N THR A 27 2.33 4.92 3.02
CA THR A 27 2.45 3.55 3.55
C THR A 27 1.11 3.09 4.09
N ALA A 28 0.91 1.78 4.10
CA ALA A 28 -0.20 1.11 4.73
C ALA A 28 0.21 -0.26 5.25
N GLU A 29 -0.65 -0.89 6.03
CA GLU A 29 -0.38 -2.19 6.62
C GLU A 29 -1.58 -3.13 6.57
N MET A 30 -1.33 -4.39 6.26
CA MET A 30 -2.32 -5.46 6.31
C MET A 30 -2.54 -5.88 7.77
N VAL A 31 -3.79 -5.88 8.22
CA VAL A 31 -4.17 -6.20 9.61
C VAL A 31 -5.14 -7.37 9.72
N SER A 32 -5.58 -7.94 8.60
CA SER A 32 -6.38 -9.17 8.57
C SER A 32 -5.94 -10.12 7.46
N ALA A 33 -6.22 -11.41 7.65
CA ALA A 33 -5.97 -12.45 6.64
C ALA A 33 -6.91 -12.35 5.42
N GLU A 34 -7.92 -11.48 5.48
CA GLU A 34 -8.92 -11.29 4.42
C GLU A 34 -8.71 -10.00 3.63
N GLY A 35 -7.57 -9.33 3.80
CA GLY A 35 -7.21 -8.18 2.99
C GLY A 35 -7.52 -6.81 3.59
N LEU A 36 -7.87 -6.72 4.88
CA LEU A 36 -8.09 -5.41 5.52
C LEU A 36 -6.76 -4.68 5.70
N LEU A 37 -6.72 -3.45 5.20
CA LEU A 37 -5.56 -2.57 5.20
C LEU A 37 -5.86 -1.30 5.99
N LEU A 38 -4.91 -0.87 6.83
CA LEU A 38 -4.95 0.41 7.52
C LEU A 38 -3.96 1.39 6.91
N THR A 39 -4.37 2.66 6.85
CA THR A 39 -3.50 3.79 6.49
C THR A 39 -4.01 5.04 7.19
N ASN A 40 -3.34 6.17 6.98
CA ASN A 40 -3.78 7.43 7.58
C ASN A 40 -4.95 8.05 6.80
N HIS A 41 -5.76 8.83 7.52
CA HIS A 41 -6.86 9.60 6.92
C HIS A 41 -6.40 10.49 5.75
N HIS A 42 -5.27 11.19 5.88
CA HIS A 42 -4.78 12.06 4.82
C HIS A 42 -4.30 11.29 3.57
N CYS A 43 -3.94 10.02 3.71
CA CYS A 43 -3.57 9.15 2.58
C CYS A 43 -4.81 8.68 1.81
N GLY A 44 -5.92 8.40 2.51
CA GLY A 44 -7.22 8.07 1.90
C GLY A 44 -8.08 9.29 1.55
N TYR A 45 -7.63 10.51 1.86
CA TYR A 45 -8.43 11.73 1.76
C TYR A 45 -8.95 11.98 0.34
N GLY A 46 -8.11 11.75 -0.67
CA GLY A 46 -8.51 11.93 -2.07
C GLY A 46 -9.65 10.99 -2.48
N GLN A 47 -9.65 9.75 -1.96
CA GLN A 47 -10.71 8.78 -2.20
C GLN A 47 -11.98 9.11 -1.42
N ILE A 48 -11.86 9.50 -0.15
CA ILE A 48 -13.01 9.96 0.65
C ILE A 48 -13.67 11.15 -0.05
N GLN A 49 -12.89 12.15 -0.47
CA GLN A 49 -13.38 13.32 -1.20
C GLN A 49 -14.11 12.94 -2.50
N GLN A 50 -13.57 11.99 -3.28
CA GLN A 50 -14.19 11.54 -4.54
C GLN A 50 -15.57 10.90 -4.35
N HIS A 51 -15.80 10.26 -3.19
CA HIS A 51 -17.08 9.66 -2.85
C HIS A 51 -18.02 10.61 -2.08
N SER A 52 -17.51 11.72 -1.57
CA SER A 52 -18.32 12.74 -0.91
C SER A 52 -19.15 13.55 -1.91
N THR A 53 -20.37 13.89 -1.50
CA THR A 53 -21.25 14.84 -2.18
C THR A 53 -21.85 15.80 -1.15
N VAL A 54 -22.59 16.82 -1.59
CA VAL A 54 -23.27 17.74 -0.65
C VAL A 54 -24.32 17.00 0.20
N ASP A 55 -25.01 16.02 -0.39
CA ASP A 55 -26.06 15.24 0.29
C ASP A 55 -25.50 14.05 1.09
N ASN A 56 -24.25 13.65 0.84
CA ASN A 56 -23.56 12.55 1.51
C ASN A 56 -22.10 12.95 1.77
N ASP A 57 -21.87 13.67 2.86
CA ASP A 57 -20.58 14.28 3.19
C ASP A 57 -19.71 13.34 4.03
N LEU A 58 -19.00 12.43 3.35
CA LEU A 58 -18.10 11.47 4.01
C LEU A 58 -16.88 12.16 4.64
N LEU A 59 -16.56 13.40 4.27
CA LEU A 59 -15.43 14.13 4.86
C LEU A 59 -15.78 14.64 6.26
N THR A 60 -17.02 15.08 6.44
CA THR A 60 -17.51 15.59 7.73
C THR A 60 -18.02 14.47 8.63
N ASP A 61 -18.84 13.56 8.07
CA ASP A 61 -19.58 12.57 8.85
C ASP A 61 -18.85 11.21 8.96
N GLY A 62 -17.82 11.00 8.14
CA GLY A 62 -17.10 9.75 8.03
C GLY A 62 -17.87 8.69 7.23
N PHE A 63 -17.24 7.52 7.06
CA PHE A 63 -17.81 6.40 6.32
C PHE A 63 -17.46 5.08 7.01
N TRP A 64 -18.45 4.21 7.14
CA TRP A 64 -18.31 2.87 7.74
C TRP A 64 -19.12 1.87 6.93
N ALA A 65 -18.46 1.05 6.11
CA ALA A 65 -19.10 -0.08 5.43
C ALA A 65 -19.44 -1.17 6.47
N MET A 66 -20.72 -1.48 6.63
CA MET A 66 -21.18 -2.52 7.57
C MET A 66 -21.10 -3.91 6.95
N THR A 67 -20.98 -3.99 5.63
CA THR A 67 -20.79 -5.23 4.86
C THR A 67 -19.77 -5.04 3.75
N ARG A 68 -19.17 -6.13 3.25
CA ARG A 68 -18.23 -6.07 2.10
C ARG A 68 -18.85 -5.48 0.84
N ALA A 69 -20.16 -5.65 0.65
CA ALA A 69 -20.86 -5.12 -0.52
C ALA A 69 -21.00 -3.59 -0.46
N GLU A 70 -20.82 -2.99 0.71
CA GLU A 70 -20.85 -1.54 0.90
C GLU A 70 -19.47 -0.89 0.73
N GLU A 71 -18.38 -1.68 0.66
CA GLU A 71 -17.03 -1.15 0.41
C GLU A 71 -16.98 -0.44 -0.96
N LEU A 72 -16.47 0.80 -0.95
CA LEU A 72 -16.50 1.66 -2.13
C LEU A 72 -15.31 1.36 -3.06
N PRO A 73 -15.54 1.05 -4.35
CA PRO A 73 -14.46 0.83 -5.30
C PRO A 73 -13.79 2.16 -5.66
N ASN A 74 -12.46 2.17 -5.65
CA ASN A 74 -11.65 3.34 -5.99
C ASN A 74 -10.84 3.04 -7.26
N PRO A 75 -11.31 3.48 -8.45
CA PRO A 75 -10.54 3.35 -9.68
C PRO A 75 -9.16 3.97 -9.54
N ASP A 76 -8.16 3.38 -10.20
CA ASP A 76 -6.77 3.84 -10.24
C ASP A 76 -6.02 3.86 -8.89
N LEU A 77 -6.66 3.53 -7.78
CA LEU A 77 -5.99 3.32 -6.49
C LEU A 77 -5.23 1.98 -6.50
N THR A 78 -3.92 2.03 -6.28
CA THR A 78 -3.06 0.83 -6.25
C THR A 78 -2.43 0.58 -4.90
N CYS A 79 -2.21 -0.69 -4.58
CA CYS A 79 -1.41 -1.15 -3.43
C CYS A 79 -0.28 -2.04 -3.95
N THR A 80 0.97 -1.70 -3.61
CA THR A 80 2.14 -2.45 -4.08
C THR A 80 2.83 -3.15 -2.92
N PHE A 81 3.03 -4.46 -3.07
CA PHE A 81 3.79 -5.30 -2.15
C PHE A 81 5.22 -5.47 -2.64
N ILE A 82 6.19 -5.41 -1.73
CA ILE A 82 7.59 -5.66 -2.06
C ILE A 82 7.85 -7.16 -2.04
N ASP A 83 7.97 -7.76 -3.23
CA ASP A 83 8.29 -9.18 -3.38
C ASP A 83 9.74 -9.47 -2.95
N ARG A 84 10.70 -8.71 -3.50
CA ARG A 84 12.13 -8.83 -3.20
C ARG A 84 12.89 -7.52 -3.45
N ILE A 85 14.02 -7.37 -2.77
CA ILE A 85 14.99 -6.30 -3.00
C ILE A 85 16.27 -6.94 -3.54
N GLU A 86 16.72 -6.48 -4.71
CA GLU A 86 17.91 -6.98 -5.40
C GLU A 86 18.90 -5.84 -5.65
N ASP A 87 20.19 -6.09 -5.38
CA ASP A 87 21.24 -5.18 -5.82
C ASP A 87 21.47 -5.37 -7.32
N VAL A 88 21.29 -4.28 -8.08
CA VAL A 88 21.45 -4.25 -9.54
C VAL A 88 22.53 -3.25 -9.98
N THR A 89 23.39 -2.81 -9.05
CA THR A 89 24.38 -1.75 -9.28
C THR A 89 25.30 -2.09 -10.46
N GLU A 90 25.93 -3.27 -10.45
CA GLU A 90 26.84 -3.70 -11.52
C GLU A 90 26.11 -3.81 -12.88
N ARG A 91 24.90 -4.36 -12.88
CA ARG A 91 24.09 -4.52 -14.10
C ARG A 91 23.78 -3.16 -14.74
N LEU A 92 23.48 -2.15 -13.93
CA LEU A 92 23.22 -0.79 -14.42
C LEU A 92 24.50 -0.10 -14.90
N LEU A 93 25.62 -0.25 -14.17
CA LEU A 93 26.91 0.31 -14.57
C LEU A 93 27.35 -0.22 -15.93
N THR A 94 27.29 -1.54 -16.14
CA THR A 94 27.63 -2.15 -17.43
C THR A 94 26.68 -1.68 -18.54
N ALA A 95 25.38 -1.52 -18.26
CA ALA A 95 24.43 -1.05 -19.27
C ALA A 95 24.65 0.41 -19.70
N CYS A 96 25.32 1.20 -18.86
CA CYS A 96 25.64 2.60 -19.14
C CYS A 96 26.99 2.82 -19.83
N GLU A 97 27.78 1.76 -20.05
CA GLU A 97 29.07 1.88 -20.74
C GLU A 97 28.89 2.40 -22.17
N GLY A 98 29.63 3.46 -22.53
CA GLY A 98 29.61 4.03 -23.88
C GLY A 98 28.44 4.97 -24.19
N LEU A 99 27.66 5.39 -23.18
CA LEU A 99 26.63 6.44 -23.31
C LEU A 99 27.18 7.88 -23.21
N GLU A 100 28.47 8.08 -23.48
CA GLU A 100 29.08 9.41 -23.65
C GLU A 100 29.01 9.89 -25.10
#